data_AF-A0A2J4YIG3-F1
#
_entry.id   AF-A0A2J4YIG3-F1
#
_cell.length_a   1.000
_cell.length_b   1.000
_cell.length_c   1.000
_cell.angle_alpha   90.00
_cell.angle_beta   90.00
_cell.angle_gamma   90.00
#
_symmetry.space_group_name_H-M   'P 1'
#
loop_
_entity.id
_entity.type
_entity.pdbx_description
1 polymer ?
#
loop_
_entity_poly.entity_id
_entity_poly.type
_entity_poly.pdbx_seq_one_letter_code
_entity_poly.pdbx_strand_id
1 'polypeptide(L)'
;RYTGAITAAEGTIHRLEDWGRRQLAYPINKLHKAHYVLLNVEAPQEAIDELETNFRFNDAVIRSMVMRTKHAVTEASPMVKAKDERRERREDFANETADDSEAGDSEE
;
A
#
# COMPACT_ATOMS: atom_id res chain seq x y z
N ARG A 1 -8.87 3.46 11.86
CA ARG A 1 -10.10 4.27 12.05
C ARG A 1 -11.09 4.01 10.92
N TYR A 2 -10.72 4.24 9.66
CA TYR A 2 -11.60 3.96 8.52
C TYR A 2 -12.01 2.49 8.39
N THR A 3 -11.11 1.56 8.70
CA THR A 3 -11.43 0.12 8.77
C THR A 3 -12.55 -0.19 9.75
N GLY A 4 -12.58 0.50 10.91
CA GLY A 4 -13.59 0.33 11.94
C GLY A 4 -14.98 0.80 11.52
N ALA A 5 -15.06 1.92 10.80
CA ALA A 5 -16.31 2.42 10.24
C ALA A 5 -16.90 1.43 9.22
N ILE A 6 -16.04 0.83 8.38
CA ILE A 6 -16.46 -0.15 7.38
C ILE A 6 -16.98 -1.43 8.04
N THR A 7 -16.28 -1.93 9.05
CA THR A 7 -16.73 -3.13 9.79
C THR A 7 -18.01 -2.88 10.59
N ALA A 8 -18.23 -1.65 11.07
CA ALA A 8 -19.46 -1.28 11.78
C ALA A 8 -20.68 -1.23 10.85
N ALA A 9 -20.47 -0.91 9.58
CA ALA A 9 -21.49 -0.95 8.53
C ALA A 9 -21.61 -2.33 7.86
N GLU A 10 -21.15 -3.40 8.53
CA GLU A 10 -21.15 -4.78 8.03
C GLU A 10 -20.37 -4.98 6.71
N GLY A 11 -19.44 -4.06 6.41
CA GLY A 11 -18.59 -4.14 5.24
C GLY A 11 -17.37 -5.06 5.45
N THR A 12 -16.98 -5.75 4.39
CA THR A 12 -15.81 -6.63 4.34
C THR A 12 -14.62 -5.94 3.70
N ILE A 13 -13.45 -6.06 4.33
CA ILE A 13 -12.19 -5.54 3.79
C ILE A 13 -11.44 -6.68 3.12
N HIS A 14 -11.35 -6.62 1.79
CA HIS A 14 -10.70 -7.64 0.97
C HIS A 14 -9.20 -7.43 0.82
N ARG A 15 -8.79 -6.17 0.73
CA ARG A 15 -7.38 -5.80 0.53
C ARG A 15 -7.07 -4.49 1.23
N LEU A 16 -5.99 -4.48 2.00
CA LEU A 16 -5.43 -3.29 2.64
C LEU A 16 -3.94 -3.28 2.34
N GLU A 17 -3.50 -2.32 1.54
CA GLU A 17 -2.10 -2.17 1.18
C GLU A 17 -1.59 -0.77 1.48
N ASP A 18 -0.44 -0.73 2.13
CA ASP A 18 0.33 0.47 2.35
C ASP A 18 1.54 0.49 1.40
N TRP A 19 1.49 1.37 0.39
CA TRP A 19 2.58 1.54 -0.57
C TRP A 19 3.67 2.48 -0.06
N GLY A 20 3.46 3.11 1.10
CA GLY A 20 4.39 4.03 1.74
C GLY A 20 4.49 5.39 1.04
N ARG A 21 5.58 6.10 1.39
CA ARG A 21 5.88 7.43 0.83
C ARG A 21 6.52 7.34 -0.55
N ARG A 22 5.92 8.02 -1.52
CA ARG A 22 6.35 8.02 -2.93
C ARG A 22 6.41 9.42 -3.49
N GLN A 23 7.28 9.62 -4.47
CA GLN A 23 7.40 10.87 -5.19
C GLN A 23 6.22 11.05 -6.14
N LEU A 24 5.59 12.22 -6.08
CA LEU A 24 4.49 12.59 -6.96
C LEU A 24 5.04 12.94 -8.34
N ALA A 25 4.26 12.64 -9.39
CA ALA A 25 4.60 13.03 -10.77
C ALA A 25 4.63 14.56 -10.95
N TYR A 26 3.80 15.27 -10.19
CA TYR A 26 3.76 16.72 -10.14
C TYR A 26 3.36 17.19 -8.73
N PRO A 27 3.72 18.42 -8.31
CA PRO A 27 3.40 18.90 -6.98
C PRO A 27 1.89 19.06 -6.79
N ILE A 28 1.36 18.56 -5.66
CA ILE A 28 -0.02 18.77 -5.23
C ILE A 28 0.04 19.53 -3.91
N ASN A 29 -0.64 20.68 -3.81
CA ASN A 29 -0.56 21.54 -2.63
C ASN A 29 0.89 21.87 -2.22
N LYS A 30 1.79 22.04 -3.21
CA LYS A 30 3.24 22.26 -3.04
C LYS A 30 4.02 21.09 -2.41
N LEU A 31 3.40 19.92 -2.24
CA LEU A 31 4.05 18.69 -1.77
C LEU A 31 4.59 17.90 -2.96
N HIS A 32 5.79 17.33 -2.80
CA HIS A 32 6.44 16.49 -3.83
C HIS A 32 6.43 14.99 -3.49
N LYS A 33 6.10 14.64 -2.24
CA LYS A 33 5.99 13.26 -1.77
C LYS A 33 4.69 13.09 -1.01
N ALA A 34 4.03 11.96 -1.21
CA ALA A 34 2.81 11.61 -0.51
C ALA A 34 2.82 10.14 -0.10
N HIS A 35 1.99 9.81 0.87
CA HIS A 35 1.78 8.44 1.32
C HIS A 35 0.60 7.83 0.56
N TYR A 36 0.80 6.65 -0.02
CA TYR A 36 -0.22 5.96 -0.80
C TYR A 36 -0.77 4.77 -0.02
N VAL A 37 -2.09 4.71 0.09
CA VAL A 37 -2.82 3.60 0.68
C VAL A 37 -3.87 3.13 -0.32
N LEU A 38 -3.96 1.81 -0.51
CA LEU A 38 -4.97 1.18 -1.32
C LEU A 38 -5.88 0.32 -0.42
N LEU A 39 -7.18 0.47 -0.63
CA LEU A 39 -8.21 -0.25 0.10
C LEU A 39 -9.21 -0.83 -0.89
N ASN A 40 -9.42 -2.14 -0.85
CA ASN A 40 -10.54 -2.78 -1.54
C ASN A 40 -11.53 -3.27 -0.50
N VAL A 41 -12.76 -2.78 -0.60
CA VAL A 41 -13.82 -3.05 0.36
C VAL A 41 -15.10 -3.37 -0.35
N GLU A 42 -15.89 -4.22 0.29
CA GLU A 42 -17.28 -4.49 -0.04
C GLU A 42 -18.11 -3.94 1.11
N ALA A 43 -18.84 -2.86 0.84
CA ALA A 43 -19.60 -2.15 1.84
C ALA A 43 -20.87 -1.57 1.21
N PRO A 44 -21.92 -1.31 2.01
CA PRO A 44 -23.10 -0.60 1.52
C PRO A 44 -22.74 0.81 1.05
N GLN A 45 -23.53 1.34 0.12
CA GLN A 45 -23.26 2.64 -0.50
C GLN A 45 -23.22 3.79 0.51
N GLU A 46 -24.09 3.76 1.52
CA GLU A 46 -24.13 4.76 2.60
C GLU A 46 -22.79 4.87 3.34
N ALA A 47 -22.13 3.75 3.60
CA ALA A 47 -20.83 3.74 4.27
C ALA A 47 -19.71 4.32 3.38
N ILE A 48 -19.80 4.15 2.06
CA ILE A 48 -18.86 4.74 1.11
C ILE A 48 -19.04 6.25 1.02
N ASP A 49 -20.28 6.73 1.01
CA ASP A 49 -20.59 8.17 0.96
C ASP A 49 -20.13 8.88 2.25
N GLU A 50 -20.28 8.23 3.41
CA GLU A 50 -19.75 8.73 4.68
C GLU A 50 -18.21 8.78 4.67
N LEU A 51 -17.55 7.75 4.12
CA LEU A 51 -16.08 7.75 3.97
C LEU A 51 -15.61 8.87 3.05
N GLU A 52 -16.28 9.13 1.93
CA GLU A 52 -15.94 10.22 1.03
C GLU A 52 -16.02 11.57 1.74
N THR A 53 -17.09 11.77 2.51
CA THR A 53 -17.28 12.95 3.36
C THR A 53 -16.14 13.10 4.36
N ASN A 54 -15.79 12.02 5.06
CA ASN A 54 -14.68 12.00 6.02
C ASN A 54 -13.31 12.27 5.37
N PHE A 55 -13.08 11.83 4.13
CA PHE A 55 -11.85 12.16 3.40
C PHE A 55 -11.81 13.63 3.00
N ARG A 56 -12.94 14.22 2.64
CA ARG A 56 -13.03 15.63 2.25
C ARG A 56 -12.73 16.58 3.41
N PHE A 57 -13.18 16.25 4.63
CA PHE A 57 -12.96 17.09 5.81
C PHE A 57 -11.65 16.81 6.55
N ASN A 58 -10.88 15.81 6.11
CA ASN A 58 -9.59 15.50 6.71
C ASN A 58 -8.45 16.10 5.87
N ASP A 59 -7.83 17.17 6.39
CA ASP A 59 -6.71 17.86 5.75
C ASP A 59 -5.46 16.97 5.53
N ALA A 60 -5.35 15.84 6.24
CA ALA A 60 -4.28 14.88 6.00
C ALA A 60 -4.42 14.14 4.65
N VAL A 61 -5.64 14.09 4.10
CA VAL A 61 -5.94 13.42 2.83
C VAL A 61 -5.89 14.44 1.70
N ILE A 62 -4.78 14.46 0.96
CA ILE A 62 -4.56 15.44 -0.11
C ILE A 62 -5.34 15.13 -1.40
N ARG A 63 -5.69 13.86 -1.60
CA ARG A 63 -6.45 13.35 -2.76
C ARG A 63 -6.97 11.95 -2.45
N SER A 64 -8.24 11.70 -2.73
CA SER A 64 -8.87 10.39 -2.68
C SER A 64 -9.48 10.06 -4.05
N MET A 65 -9.67 8.77 -4.33
CA MET A 65 -10.36 8.30 -5.52
C MET A 65 -11.07 7.00 -5.16
N VAL A 66 -12.38 6.95 -5.38
CA VAL A 66 -13.21 5.76 -5.18
C VAL A 66 -13.60 5.22 -6.55
N MET A 67 -13.45 3.92 -6.76
CA MET A 67 -13.77 3.25 -8.02
C MET A 67 -14.62 2.02 -7.73
N ARG A 68 -15.67 1.82 -8.53
CA ARG A 68 -16.49 0.61 -8.46
C ARG A 68 -15.84 -0.52 -9.25
N THR A 69 -15.58 -1.64 -8.60
CA THR A 69 -15.12 -2.87 -9.25
C THR A 69 -16.30 -3.82 -9.48
N LYS A 70 -16.16 -4.72 -10.46
CA LYS A 70 -17.20 -5.74 -10.74
C LYS A 70 -17.17 -6.89 -9.72
N HIS A 71 -15.98 -7.22 -9.23
CA HIS A 71 -15.73 -8.30 -8.27
C HIS A 71 -14.74 -7.83 -7.20
N ALA A 72 -14.72 -8.53 -6.08
CA ALA A 72 -13.72 -8.35 -5.03
C ALA A 72 -12.35 -8.79 -5.54
N VAL A 73 -11.40 -7.85 -5.61
CA VAL A 73 -10.01 -8.16 -5.97
C VAL A 73 -9.21 -8.34 -4.69
N THR A 74 -8.74 -9.56 -4.44
CA THR A 74 -8.00 -9.97 -3.24
C THR A 74 -6.50 -10.15 -3.50
N GLU A 75 -6.10 -10.27 -4.76
CA GLU A 75 -4.69 -10.46 -5.12
C GLU A 75 -3.82 -9.26 -4.75
N ALA A 76 -2.55 -9.51 -4.43
CA ALA A 76 -1.58 -8.45 -4.17
C ALA A 76 -1.37 -7.56 -5.40
N SER A 77 -1.34 -6.26 -5.17
CA SER A 77 -1.04 -5.25 -6.18
C SER A 77 0.35 -5.46 -6.78
N PRO A 78 0.55 -5.12 -8.06
CA PRO A 78 1.89 -5.03 -8.67
C PRO A 78 2.86 -4.18 -7.85
N MET A 79 2.35 -3.20 -7.10
CA MET A 79 3.15 -2.28 -6.29
C MET A 79 3.76 -2.95 -5.06
N VAL A 80 3.02 -3.87 -4.44
CA VAL A 80 3.50 -4.65 -3.29
C VAL A 80 4.40 -5.77 -3.79
N LYS A 81 3.99 -6.51 -4.83
CA LYS A 81 4.81 -7.55 -5.47
C LYS A 81 6.19 -7.02 -5.87
N ALA A 82 6.24 -5.87 -6.56
CA ALA A 82 7.50 -5.27 -6.97
C ALA A 82 8.36 -4.80 -5.79
N LYS A 83 7.76 -4.45 -4.64
CA LYS A 83 8.51 -4.06 -3.43
C LYS A 83 9.12 -5.29 -2.76
N ASP A 84 8.34 -6.36 -2.65
CA ASP A 84 8.76 -7.61 -2.04
C ASP A 84 9.86 -8.28 -2.88
N GLU A 85 9.70 -8.38 -4.20
CA GLU A 85 10.73 -8.89 -5.12
C GLU A 85 12.05 -8.10 -5.03
N ARG A 86 11.96 -6.78 -4.88
CA ARG A 86 13.16 -5.92 -4.73
C ARG A 86 13.85 -6.12 -3.40
N ARG A 87 13.09 -6.49 -2.37
CA ARG A 87 13.61 -6.76 -1.04
C ARG A 87 14.28 -8.14 -1.02
N GLU A 88 13.61 -9.16 -1.54
CA GLU A 88 14.15 -10.52 -1.66
C GLU A 88 15.47 -10.52 -2.42
N ARG A 89 15.51 -9.90 -3.60
CA ARG A 89 16.76 -9.79 -4.38
C ARG A 89 17.91 -9.11 -3.61
N ARG A 90 17.59 -8.18 -2.71
CA ARG A 90 18.60 -7.49 -1.90
C ARG A 90 19.10 -8.37 -0.75
N GLU A 91 18.21 -9.17 -0.17
CA GLU A 91 18.55 -10.14 0.88
C GLU A 91 19.39 -11.28 0.29
N ASP A 92 19.04 -11.79 -0.90
CA ASP A 92 19.81 -12.80 -1.63
C ASP A 92 21.24 -12.29 -1.92
N PHE A 93 21.37 -11.09 -2.48
CA PHE A 93 22.67 -10.50 -2.78
C PHE A 93 23.53 -10.32 -1.52
N ALA A 94 22.93 -9.95 -0.39
CA ALA A 94 23.66 -9.81 0.87
C ALA A 94 24.15 -11.17 1.38
N ASN A 95 23.38 -12.23 1.17
CA ASN A 95 23.74 -13.59 1.58
C ASN A 95 24.84 -14.18 0.69
N GLU A 96 24.77 -13.98 -0.63
CA GLU A 96 25.84 -14.37 -1.56
C GLU A 96 27.17 -13.67 -1.23
N THR A 97 27.12 -12.38 -0.86
CA THR A 97 28.33 -11.64 -0.49
C THR A 97 28.94 -12.16 0.82
N ALA A 98 28.12 -12.64 1.76
CA ALA A 98 28.59 -13.21 3.02
C ALA A 98 29.23 -14.59 2.80
N ASP A 99 28.62 -15.44 1.96
CA ASP A 99 29.13 -16.77 1.63
C ASP A 99 30.48 -16.71 0.90
N ASP A 100 30.65 -15.75 -0.03
CA ASP A 100 31.91 -15.50 -0.73
C ASP A 100 33.03 -15.02 0.23
N SER A 101 32.66 -14.26 1.27
CA SER A 101 33.61 -13.80 2.29
C SER A 101 34.02 -14.87 3.30
N GLU A 102 33.13 -15.83 3.62
CA GLU A 102 33.46 -16.98 4.47
C GLU A 102 34.27 -18.05 3.72
N ALA A 103 34.01 -18.23 2.41
CA ALA A 103 34.81 -19.13 1.57
C ALA A 103 36.27 -18.67 1.42
N GLY A 104 36.49 -17.36 1.23
CA GLY A 104 37.84 -16.79 1.09
C GLY A 104 38.72 -16.88 2.34
N ASP A 105 38.13 -16.95 3.54
CA ASP A 105 38.86 -17.09 4.81
C ASP A 105 39.20 -18.56 5.14
N SER A 106 38.65 -19.51 4.36
CA SER A 106 38.91 -20.95 4.53
C SER A 106 39.96 -21.53 3.58
N GLU A 107 40.45 -20.73 2.62
CA GLU A 107 41.50 -21.10 1.66
C GLU A 107 42.92 -20.59 2.05
N GLU A 108 43.09 -19.94 3.22
CA GLU A 108 44.40 -19.48 3.74
C GLU A 108 44.97 -20.37 4.87
#